data_AF-A0A8H6VMQ4-F1
#
_entry.id   AF-A0A8H6VMQ4-F1
#
_cell.length_a   1.000
_cell.length_b   1.000
_cell.length_c   1.000
_cell.angle_alpha   90.00
_cell.angle_beta   90.00
_cell.angle_gamma   90.00
#
_symmetry.space_group_name_H-M   'P 1'
#
loop_
_entity.id
_entity.type
_entity.pdbx_description
1 polymer ?
#
loop_
_entity_poly.entity_id
_entity_poly.type
_entity_poly.pdbx_seq_one_letter_code
_entity_poly.pdbx_strand_id
1 'polypeptide(L)'
;MQPHTSKMHFSIFTTTISLAVLASATLDPATSNSKNRCPTTYSCEATKISKNIQAAECSHNTRTHEDQTFAVFVTDHKYDDSHGAPYGTCSAYTCEPPATPAFLHCPCHEFMIFANARFLVRSGQMKDEVDCWTFFWEEGYGKSEGKGAGCIKSPDDGTCGCENSDGEFIYGGDDCE
;
A
#
# COMPACT_ATOMS: atom_id res chain seq x y z
N MET A 1 -6.62 10.68 -76.46
CA MET A 1 -5.20 11.06 -76.40
C MET A 1 -4.94 11.66 -75.02
N GLN A 2 -4.04 11.02 -74.26
CA GLN A 2 -3.48 11.36 -72.94
C GLN A 2 -4.37 11.30 -71.68
N PRO A 3 -4.02 10.44 -70.69
CA PRO A 3 -4.58 10.42 -69.35
C PRO A 3 -3.79 11.35 -68.40
N HIS A 4 -4.49 12.10 -67.55
CA HIS A 4 -3.88 12.82 -66.44
C HIS A 4 -3.74 11.88 -65.24
N THR A 5 -2.49 11.61 -64.86
CA THR A 5 -2.11 10.89 -63.66
C THR A 5 -2.32 11.77 -62.43
N SER A 6 -3.22 11.40 -61.52
CA SER A 6 -3.31 12.02 -60.19
C SER A 6 -2.56 11.15 -59.18
N LYS A 7 -1.46 11.69 -58.62
CA LYS A 7 -0.65 11.06 -57.58
C LYS A 7 -1.42 11.10 -56.26
N MET A 8 -1.84 9.95 -55.76
CA MET A 8 -2.31 9.83 -54.37
C MET A 8 -1.09 9.83 -53.44
N HIS A 9 -0.85 10.95 -52.77
CA HIS A 9 0.06 10.99 -51.62
C HIS A 9 -0.65 10.36 -50.42
N PHE A 10 -0.25 9.14 -50.07
CA PHE A 10 -0.74 8.40 -48.92
C PHE A 10 0.03 8.87 -47.68
N SER A 11 -0.54 9.85 -46.97
CA SER A 11 0.03 10.35 -45.71
C SER A 11 -0.31 9.36 -44.59
N ILE A 12 0.68 8.59 -44.16
CA ILE A 12 0.55 7.62 -43.06
C ILE A 12 0.50 8.40 -41.74
N PHE A 13 -0.70 8.57 -41.18
CA PHE A 13 -0.87 9.01 -39.79
C PHE A 13 -0.70 7.78 -38.88
N THR A 14 0.49 7.62 -38.29
CA THR A 14 0.72 6.69 -37.18
C THR A 14 0.09 7.25 -35.92
N THR A 15 -1.11 6.79 -35.59
CA THR A 15 -1.74 7.01 -34.28
C THR A 15 -1.04 6.13 -33.24
N THR A 16 -0.20 6.74 -32.40
CA THR A 16 0.35 6.08 -31.22
C THR A 16 -0.77 5.92 -30.20
N ILE A 17 -1.25 4.68 -30.02
CA ILE A 17 -2.12 4.32 -28.90
C ILE A 17 -1.27 4.37 -27.63
N SER A 18 -1.43 5.44 -26.86
CA SER A 18 -0.94 5.51 -25.49
C SER A 18 -1.77 4.54 -24.65
N LEU A 19 -1.17 3.42 -24.26
CA LEU A 19 -1.74 2.51 -23.27
C LEU A 19 -1.70 3.25 -21.92
N ALA A 20 -2.79 3.90 -21.55
CA ALA A 20 -2.97 4.44 -20.21
C ALA A 20 -3.07 3.25 -19.25
N VAL A 21 -1.97 2.96 -18.55
CA VAL A 21 -1.98 2.00 -17.45
C VAL A 21 -2.70 2.68 -16.30
N LEU A 22 -4.02 2.44 -16.18
CA LEU A 22 -4.79 2.81 -15.01
C LEU A 22 -4.24 2.00 -13.85
N ALA A 23 -3.53 2.66 -12.94
CA ALA A 23 -3.20 2.07 -11.65
C ALA A 23 -4.50 2.07 -10.82
N SER A 24 -5.34 1.04 -10.98
CA SER A 24 -6.49 0.85 -10.11
C SER A 24 -5.99 0.41 -8.74
N ALA A 25 -5.93 1.32 -7.78
CA ALA A 25 -5.79 0.90 -6.40
C ALA A 25 -7.14 0.26 -6.03
N THR A 26 -7.16 -1.03 -5.68
CA THR A 26 -8.42 -1.63 -5.18
C THR A 26 -8.63 -1.08 -3.78
N LEU A 27 -9.75 -0.39 -3.56
CA LEU A 27 -10.18 0.08 -2.25
C LEU A 27 -10.35 -1.14 -1.35
N ASP A 28 -9.34 -1.41 -0.53
CA ASP A 28 -9.25 -2.60 0.29
C ASP A 28 -8.40 -2.22 1.51
N PRO A 29 -9.03 -1.84 2.63
CA PRO A 29 -8.31 -1.37 3.80
C PRO A 29 -7.53 -2.48 4.51
N ALA A 30 -6.36 -2.14 5.04
CA ALA A 30 -5.56 -3.07 5.83
C ALA A 30 -6.34 -3.60 7.05
N THR A 31 -6.19 -4.89 7.31
CA THR A 31 -6.83 -5.60 8.43
C THR A 31 -6.13 -5.28 9.74
N SER A 32 -4.81 -5.07 9.72
CA SER A 32 -4.03 -4.73 10.90
C SER A 32 -2.80 -3.87 10.56
N ASN A 33 -2.20 -3.24 11.57
CA ASN A 33 -1.07 -2.35 11.38
C ASN A 33 -0.08 -2.38 12.56
N SER A 34 1.13 -1.91 12.29
CA SER A 34 2.22 -1.74 13.24
C SER A 34 2.82 -0.35 13.08
N LYS A 35 2.31 0.61 13.85
CA LYS A 35 2.83 1.99 13.89
C LYS A 35 4.21 2.04 14.53
N ASN A 36 5.08 2.92 14.00
CA ASN A 36 6.46 3.13 14.44
C ASN A 36 7.30 1.84 14.36
N ARG A 37 7.05 1.02 13.34
CA ARG A 37 7.65 -0.30 13.17
C ARG A 37 7.97 -0.56 11.71
N CYS A 38 9.20 -0.97 11.46
CA CYS A 38 9.72 -1.29 10.14
C CYS A 38 10.24 -2.71 10.08
N PRO A 39 10.04 -3.44 8.98
CA PRO A 39 10.68 -4.73 8.78
C PRO A 39 12.20 -4.60 8.70
N THR A 40 12.92 -5.52 9.33
CA THR A 40 14.39 -5.63 9.24
C THR A 40 14.82 -6.54 8.10
N THR A 41 13.93 -7.44 7.69
CA THR A 41 14.15 -8.44 6.64
C THR A 41 12.92 -8.54 5.76
N TYR A 42 13.14 -8.72 4.46
CA TYR A 42 12.10 -8.88 3.46
C TYR A 42 12.31 -10.22 2.75
N SER A 43 11.24 -10.97 2.55
CA SER A 43 11.27 -12.24 1.80
C SER A 43 11.25 -12.03 0.29
N CYS A 44 10.93 -10.81 -0.15
CA CYS A 44 10.84 -10.41 -1.55
C CYS A 44 11.18 -8.93 -1.70
N GLU A 45 11.48 -8.54 -2.94
CA GLU A 45 11.57 -7.13 -3.33
C GLU A 45 10.18 -6.49 -3.39
N ALA A 46 10.13 -5.16 -3.26
CA ALA A 46 8.86 -4.44 -3.35
C ALA A 46 8.25 -4.56 -4.74
N THR A 47 7.03 -5.09 -4.81
CA THR A 47 6.27 -5.26 -6.06
C THR A 47 5.86 -3.91 -6.64
N LYS A 48 5.48 -2.96 -5.77
CA LYS A 48 5.12 -1.60 -6.17
C LYS A 48 5.64 -0.60 -5.15
N ILE A 49 6.30 0.46 -5.63
CA ILE A 49 6.72 1.59 -4.80
C ILE A 49 5.96 2.83 -5.26
N SER A 50 5.29 3.49 -4.31
CA SER A 50 4.51 4.71 -4.52
C SER A 50 5.08 5.80 -3.63
N LYS A 51 5.35 6.97 -4.19
CA LYS A 51 6.01 8.08 -3.49
C LYS A 51 5.08 9.27 -3.40
N ASN A 52 5.28 10.11 -2.38
CA ASN A 52 4.49 11.31 -2.11
C ASN A 52 3.00 10.99 -1.92
N ILE A 53 2.69 9.86 -1.27
CA ILE A 53 1.32 9.48 -0.91
C ILE A 53 1.12 9.56 0.60
N GLN A 54 -0.13 9.65 1.05
CA GLN A 54 -0.42 9.69 2.49
C GLN A 54 -0.28 8.31 3.12
N ALA A 55 0.03 8.27 4.43
CA ALA A 55 -0.03 7.02 5.18
C ALA A 55 -1.43 6.40 5.15
N ALA A 56 -2.48 7.24 5.18
CA ALA A 56 -3.86 6.78 5.06
C ALA A 56 -4.12 6.16 3.69
N GLU A 57 -3.66 6.78 2.60
CA GLU A 57 -3.79 6.20 1.25
C GLU A 57 -3.08 4.84 1.16
N CYS A 58 -1.87 4.72 1.73
CA CYS A 58 -1.12 3.46 1.78
C CYS A 58 -1.83 2.37 2.59
N SER A 59 -2.66 2.72 3.57
CA SER A 59 -3.37 1.77 4.42
C SER A 59 -4.78 1.42 3.94
N HIS A 60 -5.38 2.24 3.07
CA HIS A 60 -6.74 2.05 2.57
C HIS A 60 -6.80 1.31 1.25
N ASN A 61 -5.71 1.35 0.48
CA ASN A 61 -5.69 0.86 -0.89
C ASN A 61 -4.59 -0.17 -1.10
N THR A 62 -4.93 -1.27 -1.76
CA THR A 62 -3.91 -2.17 -2.29
C THR A 62 -3.26 -1.55 -3.53
N ARG A 63 -1.94 -1.74 -3.67
CA ARG A 63 -1.13 -1.13 -4.74
C ARG A 63 -0.72 -2.12 -5.81
N THR A 64 -0.84 -3.42 -5.52
CA THR A 64 -0.43 -4.52 -6.40
C THR A 64 -1.62 -5.31 -6.95
N HIS A 65 -2.85 -4.90 -6.61
CA HIS A 65 -4.08 -5.69 -6.81
C HIS A 65 -4.08 -6.98 -5.94
N GLU A 66 -5.02 -7.89 -6.16
CA GLU A 66 -5.58 -8.94 -5.25
C GLU A 66 -4.61 -9.75 -4.35
N ASP A 67 -3.30 -9.72 -4.58
CA ASP A 67 -2.30 -10.52 -3.85
C ASP A 67 -1.45 -9.69 -2.83
N GLN A 68 -1.82 -8.44 -2.52
CA GLN A 68 -1.07 -7.64 -1.53
C GLN A 68 -1.20 -8.25 -0.13
N THR A 69 -0.07 -8.57 0.49
CA THR A 69 -0.04 -9.15 1.84
C THR A 69 0.30 -8.10 2.90
N PHE A 70 1.24 -7.20 2.59
CA PHE A 70 1.63 -6.09 3.46
C PHE A 70 2.20 -4.91 2.67
N ALA A 71 2.17 -3.74 3.29
CA ALA A 71 2.81 -2.53 2.80
C ALA A 71 3.64 -1.86 3.90
N VAL A 72 4.76 -1.27 3.53
CA VAL A 72 5.62 -0.49 4.42
C VAL A 72 5.59 0.95 3.96
N PHE A 73 5.11 1.82 4.84
CA PHE A 73 5.14 3.26 4.68
C PHE A 73 6.30 3.85 5.47
N VAL A 74 7.10 4.68 4.79
CA VAL A 74 8.16 5.48 5.41
C VAL A 74 7.84 6.95 5.19
N THR A 75 7.69 7.69 6.29
CA THR A 75 7.38 9.12 6.28
C THR A 75 8.50 9.90 5.59
N ASP A 76 8.10 10.90 4.80
CA ASP A 76 9.01 11.86 4.18
C ASP A 76 8.74 13.24 4.77
N HIS A 77 9.61 13.64 5.69
CA HIS A 77 9.46 14.86 6.49
C HIS A 77 9.46 16.16 5.69
N LYS A 78 9.74 16.12 4.38
CA LYS A 78 9.56 17.30 3.52
C LYS A 78 8.10 17.78 3.46
N TYR A 79 7.15 16.92 3.84
CA TYR A 79 5.72 17.19 3.79
C TYR A 79 5.08 17.30 5.18
N ASP A 80 5.86 17.44 6.25
CA ASP A 80 5.31 17.54 7.61
C ASP A 80 4.38 18.76 7.77
N ASP A 81 4.63 19.82 7.01
CA ASP A 81 3.79 21.04 6.98
C ASP A 81 2.64 20.96 5.96
N SER A 82 2.50 19.86 5.22
CA SER A 82 1.45 19.70 4.21
C SER A 82 0.12 19.31 4.84
N HIS A 83 -0.97 19.87 4.32
CA HIS A 83 -2.29 19.41 4.71
C HIS A 83 -2.47 17.94 4.30
N GLY A 84 -2.92 17.13 5.26
CA GLY A 84 -3.04 15.68 5.07
C GLY A 84 -1.81 14.84 5.45
N ALA A 85 -0.76 15.44 6.02
CA ALA A 85 0.37 14.70 6.57
C ALA A 85 -0.08 13.58 7.54
N PRO A 86 0.67 12.45 7.63
CA PRO A 86 2.00 12.24 7.03
C PRO A 86 1.97 11.75 5.57
N TYR A 87 2.86 12.31 4.74
CA TYR A 87 3.17 11.81 3.40
C TYR A 87 4.50 11.06 3.40
N GLY A 88 4.68 10.19 2.42
CA GLY A 88 5.88 9.36 2.38
C GLY A 88 5.98 8.43 1.18
N THR A 89 6.77 7.39 1.35
CA THR A 89 6.94 6.31 0.40
C THR A 89 6.24 5.05 0.93
N CYS A 90 5.30 4.52 0.15
CA CYS A 90 4.62 3.26 0.39
C CYS A 90 5.19 2.19 -0.53
N SER A 91 5.75 1.14 0.05
CA SER A 91 6.26 -0.03 -0.67
C SER A 91 5.35 -1.22 -0.39
N ALA A 92 4.71 -1.74 -1.42
CA ALA A 92 3.78 -2.86 -1.34
C ALA A 92 4.46 -4.17 -1.75
N TYR A 93 4.08 -5.24 -1.05
CA TYR A 93 4.66 -6.57 -1.18
C TYR A 93 3.55 -7.61 -1.29
N THR A 94 3.87 -8.70 -1.97
CA THR A 94 2.97 -9.85 -2.19
C THR A 94 3.53 -11.15 -1.58
N CYS A 95 4.64 -11.06 -0.81
CA CYS A 95 5.24 -12.20 -0.14
C CYS A 95 4.80 -12.32 1.32
N GLU A 96 5.17 -13.41 2.00
CA GLU A 96 4.84 -13.62 3.41
C GLU A 96 5.27 -12.40 4.26
N PRO A 97 4.33 -11.78 5.02
CA PRO A 97 4.67 -10.62 5.82
C PRO A 97 5.71 -10.94 6.90
N PRO A 98 6.55 -9.95 7.25
CA PRO A 98 7.46 -10.08 8.37
C PRO A 98 6.62 -10.25 9.64
N ALA A 99 6.91 -11.28 10.44
CA ALA A 99 6.21 -11.46 11.68
C ALA A 99 6.54 -10.30 12.63
N THR A 100 5.55 -9.46 12.94
CA THR A 100 5.59 -8.80 14.25
C THR A 100 5.58 -9.92 15.27
N PRO A 101 6.33 -9.85 16.38
CA PRO A 101 6.02 -10.68 17.52
C PRO A 101 4.60 -10.30 17.96
N ALA A 102 3.60 -10.97 17.39
CA ALA A 102 2.27 -11.04 17.95
C ALA A 102 2.51 -11.48 19.38
N PHE A 103 2.01 -10.69 20.32
CA PHE A 103 1.94 -11.14 21.69
C PHE A 103 1.41 -12.56 21.64
N LEU A 104 2.24 -13.48 22.11
CA LEU A 104 1.91 -14.88 22.27
C LEU A 104 0.82 -14.97 23.35
N HIS A 105 -0.39 -14.51 23.07
CA HIS A 105 -1.58 -14.98 23.74
C HIS A 105 -2.03 -16.22 22.98
N CYS A 106 -1.25 -17.28 23.16
CA CYS A 106 -1.75 -18.62 22.92
C CYS A 106 -2.74 -18.93 24.07
N PRO A 107 -4.05 -19.14 23.81
CA PRO A 107 -4.98 -19.60 24.84
C PRO A 107 -4.77 -21.09 25.20
N CYS A 108 -3.55 -21.61 25.07
CA CYS A 108 -3.24 -23.00 25.41
C CYS A 108 -2.15 -23.01 26.48
N HIS A 109 -2.55 -22.84 27.73
CA HIS A 109 -1.72 -23.14 28.90
C HIS A 109 -1.61 -24.66 29.16
N GLU A 110 -1.57 -25.48 28.12
CA GLU A 110 -1.24 -26.90 28.19
C GLU A 110 -1.08 -27.42 26.76
N PHE A 111 0.15 -27.41 26.23
CA PHE A 111 0.72 -28.47 25.38
C PHE A 111 2.06 -27.98 24.82
N MET A 112 3.06 -27.88 25.70
CA MET A 112 4.46 -27.83 25.30
C MET A 112 4.93 -29.24 24.96
N ILE A 113 4.50 -29.82 23.83
CA ILE A 113 5.13 -31.04 23.32
C ILE A 113 5.24 -30.98 21.78
N PHE A 114 6.49 -30.94 21.31
CA PHE A 114 6.96 -31.06 19.92
C PHE A 114 6.72 -29.88 18.96
N ALA A 115 7.55 -28.83 19.06
CA ALA A 115 7.87 -28.00 17.89
C ALA A 115 9.38 -28.02 17.64
N ASN A 116 9.77 -28.67 16.54
CA ASN A 116 11.11 -28.66 15.98
C ASN A 116 11.61 -27.22 15.76
N ALA A 117 12.91 -27.04 15.60
CA ALA A 117 13.67 -25.79 15.46
C ALA A 117 13.19 -24.71 14.44
N ARG A 118 12.01 -24.86 13.82
CA ARG A 118 11.33 -23.86 12.97
C ARG A 118 10.61 -22.74 13.74
N PHE A 119 10.43 -22.87 15.06
CA PHE A 119 9.70 -21.87 15.86
C PHE A 119 10.58 -20.68 16.34
N LEU A 120 11.90 -20.73 16.14
CA LEU A 120 12.83 -19.74 16.71
C LEU A 120 13.19 -18.54 15.81
N VAL A 121 12.61 -18.41 14.61
CA VAL A 121 13.04 -17.37 13.62
C VAL A 121 11.99 -16.27 13.38
N ARG A 122 10.87 -16.24 14.12
CA ARG A 122 9.82 -15.20 13.92
C ARG A 122 9.94 -13.98 14.85
N SER A 123 10.72 -14.05 15.92
CA SER A 123 10.99 -12.90 16.80
C SER A 123 12.15 -12.07 16.25
N GLY A 124 11.90 -10.84 15.81
CA GLY A 124 12.95 -9.90 15.37
C GLY A 124 12.91 -9.46 13.91
N GLN A 125 11.85 -9.81 13.17
CA GLN A 125 11.67 -9.35 11.79
C GLN A 125 11.20 -7.90 11.68
N MET A 126 10.90 -7.24 12.81
CA MET A 126 10.54 -5.82 12.86
C MET A 126 11.28 -5.10 13.98
N LYS A 127 11.65 -3.84 13.72
CA LYS A 127 12.30 -2.92 14.67
C LYS A 127 11.45 -1.69 14.91
N ASP A 128 11.58 -1.07 16.09
CA ASP A 128 10.98 0.23 16.41
C ASP A 128 11.67 1.33 15.58
N GLU A 129 10.90 2.06 14.78
CA GLU A 129 11.35 3.12 13.86
C GLU A 129 10.23 4.16 13.75
N VAL A 130 10.43 5.37 14.27
CA VAL A 130 9.38 6.38 14.45
C VAL A 130 8.75 6.86 13.13
N ASP A 131 9.51 6.83 12.04
CA ASP A 131 9.08 7.30 10.73
C ASP A 131 8.59 6.16 9.82
N CYS A 132 8.29 5.01 10.41
CA CYS A 132 7.87 3.83 9.67
C CYS A 132 6.56 3.24 10.20
N TRP A 133 5.70 2.85 9.27
CA TRP A 133 4.43 2.20 9.57
C TRP A 133 4.24 1.01 8.63
N THR A 134 4.00 -0.16 9.19
CA THR A 134 3.66 -1.34 8.38
C THR A 134 2.17 -1.64 8.47
N PHE A 135 1.55 -1.92 7.34
CA PHE A 135 0.14 -2.28 7.18
C PHE A 135 0.04 -3.70 6.64
N PHE A 136 -0.94 -4.46 7.08
CA PHE A 136 -1.11 -5.87 6.75
C PHE A 136 -2.53 -6.12 6.27
N TRP A 137 -2.65 -6.93 5.23
CA TRP A 137 -3.92 -7.48 4.73
C TRP A 137 -4.14 -8.92 5.21
N GLU A 138 -3.10 -9.51 5.80
CA GLU A 138 -3.15 -10.82 6.45
C GLU A 138 -3.40 -10.67 7.96
N GLU A 139 -4.23 -11.55 8.51
CA GLU A 139 -4.56 -11.55 9.95
C GLU A 139 -3.38 -12.02 10.81
N GLY A 140 -3.29 -11.50 12.04
CA GLY A 140 -2.33 -11.97 13.05
C GLY A 140 -0.90 -11.45 12.88
N TYR A 141 -0.65 -10.53 11.95
CA TYR A 141 0.67 -9.91 11.74
C TYR A 141 0.81 -8.54 12.39
N GLY A 142 -0.23 -7.71 12.44
CA GLY A 142 -0.15 -6.37 13.03
C GLY A 142 -0.04 -6.37 14.56
N LYS A 143 0.51 -5.28 15.10
CA LYS A 143 0.49 -5.00 16.55
C LYS A 143 -0.88 -4.49 17.02
N SER A 144 -1.67 -3.93 16.10
CA SER A 144 -2.99 -3.36 16.38
C SER A 144 -3.91 -3.63 15.21
N GLU A 145 -5.18 -3.93 15.51
CA GLU A 145 -6.21 -4.19 14.51
C GLU A 145 -6.62 -2.91 13.77
N GLY A 146 -7.13 -3.09 12.55
CA GLY A 146 -7.63 -2.06 11.65
C GLY A 146 -6.57 -1.39 10.77
N LYS A 147 -7.07 -0.60 9.81
CA LYS A 147 -6.28 0.08 8.78
C LYS A 147 -5.17 0.98 9.30
N GLY A 148 -5.38 1.62 10.45
CA GLY A 148 -4.45 2.64 10.95
C GLY A 148 -4.48 3.94 10.11
N ALA A 149 -3.54 4.84 10.40
CA ALA A 149 -3.31 6.15 9.73
C ALA A 149 -4.48 7.17 9.64
N GLY A 150 -5.70 6.82 10.06
CA GLY A 150 -6.85 7.74 10.03
C GLY A 150 -7.52 7.80 8.66
N CYS A 151 -8.27 8.86 8.36
CA CYS A 151 -8.90 9.09 7.05
C CYS A 151 -7.86 9.57 6.01
N ILE A 152 -8.15 9.36 4.72
CA ILE A 152 -7.45 10.07 3.64
C ILE A 152 -7.86 11.53 3.72
N LYS A 153 -6.93 12.46 3.58
CA LYS A 153 -7.20 13.90 3.73
C LYS A 153 -6.99 14.66 2.43
N SER A 154 -7.76 15.73 2.24
CA SER A 154 -7.53 16.66 1.13
C SER A 154 -6.14 17.32 1.28
N PRO A 155 -5.35 17.42 0.20
CA PRO A 155 -4.07 18.14 0.23
C PRO A 155 -4.23 19.66 0.36
N ASP A 156 -5.43 20.19 0.15
CA ASP A 156 -5.68 21.63 0.17
C ASP A 156 -5.92 22.19 1.57
N ASP A 157 -6.64 21.44 2.42
CA ASP A 157 -7.08 21.90 3.74
C ASP A 157 -7.05 20.83 4.85
N GLY A 158 -6.74 19.58 4.50
CA GLY A 158 -6.62 18.48 5.46
C GLY A 158 -7.95 17.88 5.91
N THR A 159 -9.05 18.26 5.27
CA THR A 159 -10.38 17.70 5.54
C THR A 159 -10.39 16.23 5.15
N CYS A 160 -10.97 15.38 6.01
CA CYS A 160 -11.15 13.96 5.72
C CYS A 160 -12.00 13.78 4.46
N GLY A 161 -11.63 12.77 3.68
CA GLY A 161 -12.43 12.26 2.59
C GLY A 161 -12.13 10.78 2.37
N CYS A 162 -12.67 10.27 1.27
CA CYS A 162 -12.64 8.88 0.89
C CYS A 162 -12.23 8.76 -0.58
N GLU A 163 -11.38 7.82 -0.93
CA GLU A 163 -11.30 7.39 -2.33
C GLU A 163 -12.49 6.45 -2.60
N ASN A 164 -13.17 6.58 -3.73
CA ASN A 164 -14.19 5.60 -4.15
C ASN A 164 -13.55 4.46 -4.94
N SER A 165 -14.33 3.46 -5.33
CA SER A 165 -13.85 2.29 -6.09
C SER A 165 -13.27 2.64 -7.47
N ASP A 166 -13.52 3.85 -7.97
CA ASP A 166 -12.99 4.38 -9.23
C ASP A 166 -11.67 5.15 -9.06
N GLY A 167 -11.17 5.30 -7.83
CA GLY A 167 -9.97 6.06 -7.51
C GLY A 167 -10.19 7.57 -7.36
N GLU A 168 -11.44 8.03 -7.25
CA GLU A 168 -11.78 9.45 -7.09
C GLU A 168 -11.89 9.82 -5.61
N PHE A 169 -11.20 10.89 -5.20
CA PHE A 169 -11.30 11.43 -3.85
C PHE A 169 -12.60 12.21 -3.63
N ILE A 170 -13.48 11.66 -2.81
CA ILE A 170 -14.70 12.25 -2.30
C ILE A 170 -14.39 13.04 -1.02
N TYR A 171 -14.42 14.36 -1.15
CA TYR A 171 -14.22 15.30 -0.06
C TYR A 171 -15.34 15.22 0.99
N GLY A 172 -14.99 15.17 2.28
CA GLY A 172 -15.96 15.17 3.39
C GLY A 172 -16.67 13.82 3.61
N GLY A 173 -16.19 12.74 2.99
CA GLY A 173 -16.67 11.39 3.25
C GLY A 173 -16.10 10.82 4.54
N ASP A 174 -16.96 10.25 5.39
CA ASP A 174 -16.58 9.55 6.62
C ASP A 174 -16.68 8.01 6.50
N ASP A 175 -17.32 7.51 5.42
CA ASP A 175 -17.64 6.10 5.21
C ASP A 175 -17.24 5.72 3.77
N CYS A 176 -16.07 5.11 3.63
CA CYS A 176 -15.50 4.73 2.33
C CYS A 176 -15.76 3.23 2.12
N GLU A 177 -16.92 2.90 1.54
CA GLU A 177 -17.23 1.58 0.97
C GLU A 177 -17.24 1.64 -0.57
#